data_AF-A0A518D7T0-F1
#
_entry.id   AF-A0A518D7T0-F1
#
_cell.length_a   1.000
_cell.length_b   1.000
_cell.length_c   1.000
_cell.angle_alpha   90.00
_cell.angle_beta   90.00
_cell.angle_gamma   90.00
#
_symmetry.space_group_name_H-M   'P 1'
#
loop_
_entity.id
_entity.type
_entity.pdbx_description
1 polymer ?
#
loop_
_entity_poly.entity_id
_entity_poly.type
_entity_poly.pdbx_seq_one_letter_code
_entity_poly.pdbx_strand_id
1 'polypeptide(L)'
;MLCRLVRAGVFAALLLFPASSLLAQLAASVPQLSSRPGAQYTIYLNVAGFDYDGLWYDHATAPGLTLGVNDRTSAETFDAAEVEQIKNIWSRTAQSYIGFNVNVTTIDPAIAALGPGATDAQRQAYYDATPNLMHTVVGSQIRNPADYGPGELTAESKWFDDGADGVSPGIGVVAGVAGGPGQHTNWMFSEAQAGAATAGVINGDYIGAISAHENAHSFGLYHQGDWTGSTLVNEYSLGDDAAGPDPGTYVPIIGQASDRQRVTWRVGDTHPDDVQTVQNDVQLMLSINVAGNGRAGAVNLHLIDDGIGHSLGAATELPLVGSVIDVTSSSSKGVIVPLSEANPAPIGASNYTEDWFSFYTDGGDAISLTVNNSTDFLTAGVADGVGTLRSTLMVFDAMGTMVGMGMEDVSTLFVSYSELLGAGSYFAKVGSFGGHEQDSSAFNAAQYFDMGAFFLTGSGFDVAAVPEPGTLVLLAVGGLALVRRRRS
;
A
#
# COMPACT_ATOMS: atom_id res chain seq x y z
N MET A 1 15.04 9.91 -86.68
CA MET A 1 13.73 9.79 -85.99
C MET A 1 13.90 8.71 -84.92
N LEU A 2 14.41 9.08 -83.74
CA LEU A 2 14.76 8.15 -82.66
C LEU A 2 13.96 8.58 -81.42
N CYS A 3 13.00 7.74 -81.04
CA CYS A 3 12.07 7.98 -79.93
C CYS A 3 12.66 7.44 -78.62
N ARG A 4 12.66 8.27 -77.58
CA ARG A 4 13.13 7.97 -76.21
C ARG A 4 12.16 7.06 -75.48
N LEU A 5 12.68 6.05 -74.77
CA LEU A 5 11.95 5.33 -73.71
C LEU A 5 12.69 5.58 -72.39
N VAL A 6 12.11 6.39 -71.50
CA VAL A 6 12.61 6.62 -70.13
C VAL A 6 11.83 5.67 -69.21
N ARG A 7 12.53 4.70 -68.61
CA ARG A 7 11.98 3.86 -67.52
C ARG A 7 12.04 4.64 -66.21
N ALA A 8 10.88 4.97 -65.66
CA ALA A 8 10.75 5.46 -64.29
C ALA A 8 10.95 4.27 -63.33
N GLY A 9 12.05 4.28 -62.57
CA GLY A 9 12.28 3.36 -61.47
C GLY A 9 11.49 3.81 -60.24
N VAL A 10 10.51 3.01 -59.83
CA VAL A 10 9.83 3.17 -58.54
C VAL A 10 10.75 2.60 -57.47
N PHE A 11 11.46 3.47 -56.74
CA PHE A 11 12.13 3.10 -55.50
C PHE A 11 11.06 3.00 -54.41
N ALA A 12 10.72 1.78 -54.00
CA ALA A 12 10.01 1.55 -52.76
C ALA A 12 10.97 1.87 -51.60
N ALA A 13 10.81 3.03 -50.98
CA ALA A 13 11.45 3.33 -49.72
C ALA A 13 10.83 2.43 -48.65
N LEU A 14 11.53 1.34 -48.32
CA LEU A 14 11.22 0.51 -47.18
C LEU A 14 11.50 1.38 -45.93
N LEU A 15 10.45 2.00 -45.39
CA LEU A 15 10.50 2.67 -44.10
C LEU A 15 10.77 1.59 -43.05
N LEU A 16 12.06 1.41 -42.73
CA LEU A 16 12.50 0.72 -41.53
C LEU A 16 12.04 1.56 -40.34
N PHE A 17 10.83 1.30 -39.86
CA PHE A 17 10.46 1.70 -38.52
C PHE A 17 11.43 1.00 -37.57
N PRO A 18 12.12 1.72 -36.67
CA PRO A 18 12.96 1.06 -35.68
C PRO A 18 12.07 0.10 -34.88
N ALA A 19 12.44 -1.17 -34.82
CA ALA A 19 11.72 -2.23 -34.11
C ALA A 19 11.72 -2.04 -32.56
N SER A 20 11.97 -0.82 -32.09
CA SER A 20 12.18 -0.47 -30.69
C SER A 20 10.94 0.08 -29.98
N SER A 21 9.71 -0.27 -30.39
CA SER A 21 8.52 0.39 -29.78
C SER A 21 7.30 -0.48 -29.46
N LEU A 22 7.41 -1.81 -29.43
CA LEU A 22 6.28 -2.65 -28.98
C LEU A 22 6.28 -2.81 -27.45
N LEU A 23 7.40 -3.16 -26.80
CA LEU A 23 7.50 -3.21 -25.33
C LEU A 23 7.23 -1.87 -24.61
N ALA A 24 7.40 -0.75 -25.29
CA ALA A 24 7.14 0.57 -24.71
C ALA A 24 5.64 0.89 -24.58
N GLN A 25 4.74 0.22 -25.31
CA GLN A 25 3.34 0.63 -25.40
C GLN A 25 2.53 0.21 -24.17
N LEU A 26 2.61 -1.08 -23.76
CA LEU A 26 1.90 -1.54 -22.57
C LEU A 26 2.40 -0.83 -21.30
N ALA A 27 3.73 -0.70 -21.16
CA ALA A 27 4.35 0.01 -20.04
C ALA A 27 3.89 1.48 -19.94
N ALA A 28 3.67 2.16 -21.07
CA ALA A 28 3.16 3.54 -21.09
C ALA A 28 1.68 3.65 -20.65
N SER A 29 0.91 2.56 -20.67
CA SER A 29 -0.47 2.52 -20.19
C SER A 29 -0.61 2.18 -18.70
N VAL A 30 0.49 1.83 -18.03
CA VAL A 30 0.51 1.58 -16.58
C VAL A 30 0.29 2.88 -15.82
N PRO A 31 -0.72 2.97 -14.93
CA PRO A 31 -0.88 4.10 -14.02
C PRO A 31 0.41 4.35 -13.24
N GLN A 32 0.90 5.59 -13.20
CA GLN A 32 2.14 5.95 -12.51
C GLN A 32 1.82 6.27 -11.05
N LEU A 33 1.97 5.28 -10.17
CA LEU A 33 1.57 5.34 -8.76
C LEU A 33 2.78 5.15 -7.85
N SER A 34 2.82 5.84 -6.71
CA SER A 34 3.89 5.74 -5.71
C SER A 34 3.35 6.12 -4.34
N SER A 35 3.52 5.24 -3.36
CA SER A 35 2.96 5.46 -2.02
C SER A 35 3.82 6.43 -1.20
N ARG A 36 5.14 6.40 -1.39
CA ARG A 36 6.10 7.23 -0.65
C ARG A 36 7.36 7.50 -1.48
N PRO A 37 7.33 8.37 -2.50
CA PRO A 37 8.50 8.68 -3.31
C PRO A 37 9.71 9.09 -2.45
N GLY A 38 10.87 8.46 -2.69
CA GLY A 38 12.10 8.74 -1.96
C GLY A 38 12.28 7.96 -0.65
N ALA A 39 11.37 7.02 -0.34
CA ALA A 39 11.58 6.07 0.75
C ALA A 39 12.87 5.25 0.55
N GLN A 40 13.43 4.75 1.65
CA GLN A 40 14.69 4.00 1.63
C GLN A 40 14.58 2.67 0.87
N TYR A 41 13.42 2.03 0.98
CA TYR A 41 13.11 0.76 0.33
C TYR A 41 12.06 0.97 -0.76
N THR A 42 12.17 0.26 -1.86
CA THR A 42 11.20 0.30 -2.96
C THR A 42 10.72 -1.11 -3.31
N ILE A 43 9.40 -1.26 -3.42
CA ILE A 43 8.75 -2.41 -4.02
C ILE A 43 8.18 -1.91 -5.35
N TYR A 44 8.76 -2.38 -6.46
CA TYR A 44 8.31 -2.06 -7.80
C TYR A 44 7.36 -3.14 -8.31
N LEU A 45 6.09 -2.80 -8.49
CA LEU A 45 5.05 -3.64 -9.06
C LEU A 45 5.06 -3.53 -10.60
N ASN A 46 5.68 -4.49 -11.26
CA ASN A 46 5.70 -4.63 -12.70
C ASN A 46 4.49 -5.42 -13.21
N VAL A 47 3.43 -4.70 -13.57
CA VAL A 47 2.18 -5.26 -14.10
C VAL A 47 2.17 -5.43 -15.63
N ALA A 48 3.21 -4.95 -16.33
CA ALA A 48 3.28 -4.92 -17.79
C ALA A 48 3.94 -6.16 -18.41
N GLY A 49 4.26 -7.17 -17.59
CA GLY A 49 5.02 -8.35 -18.00
C GLY A 49 6.53 -8.12 -18.01
N PHE A 50 7.28 -9.20 -18.19
CA PHE A 50 8.74 -9.19 -18.13
C PHE A 50 9.32 -10.42 -18.84
N ASP A 51 10.33 -10.22 -19.68
CA ASP A 51 11.14 -11.30 -20.25
C ASP A 51 12.38 -11.56 -19.39
N TYR A 52 12.26 -12.54 -18.49
CA TYR A 52 13.32 -12.89 -17.56
C TYR A 52 14.34 -13.81 -18.22
N ASP A 53 15.61 -13.40 -18.26
CA ASP A 53 16.70 -14.18 -18.82
C ASP A 53 17.40 -15.01 -17.74
N GLY A 54 17.53 -16.31 -17.99
CA GLY A 54 18.24 -17.26 -17.14
C GLY A 54 17.36 -18.01 -16.13
N LEU A 55 18.03 -18.55 -15.11
CA LEU A 55 17.37 -19.29 -14.04
C LEU A 55 16.99 -18.34 -12.90
N TRP A 56 15.74 -18.40 -12.48
CA TRP A 56 15.25 -17.69 -11.33
C TRP A 56 15.62 -18.45 -10.06
N TYR A 57 16.54 -17.86 -9.30
CA TYR A 57 16.95 -18.34 -7.98
C TYR A 57 17.41 -19.82 -7.96
N ASP A 58 17.44 -20.48 -6.80
CA ASP A 58 17.90 -21.87 -6.63
C ASP A 58 16.92 -22.93 -7.16
N HIS A 59 15.74 -22.51 -7.62
CA HIS A 59 14.69 -23.39 -8.13
C HIS A 59 15.01 -24.01 -9.49
N ALA A 60 16.08 -23.58 -10.16
CA ALA A 60 16.44 -24.02 -11.52
C ALA A 60 15.28 -23.88 -12.53
N THR A 61 14.32 -23.00 -12.26
CA THR A 61 13.23 -22.65 -13.15
C THR A 61 13.64 -21.44 -13.99
N ALA A 62 13.18 -21.39 -15.24
CA ALA A 62 13.41 -20.27 -16.14
C ALA A 62 12.03 -19.66 -16.46
N PRO A 63 11.64 -18.54 -15.82
CA PRO A 63 10.36 -17.91 -16.07
C PRO A 63 10.19 -17.52 -17.55
N GLY A 64 11.24 -16.97 -18.17
CA GLY A 64 11.20 -16.48 -19.55
C GLY A 64 10.22 -15.32 -19.71
N LEU A 65 9.58 -15.23 -20.88
CA LEU A 65 8.54 -14.24 -21.14
C LEU A 65 7.30 -14.51 -20.29
N THR A 66 7.07 -13.60 -19.35
CA THR A 66 5.85 -13.47 -18.56
C THR A 66 5.01 -12.32 -19.09
N LEU A 67 3.75 -12.61 -19.44
CA LEU A 67 2.81 -11.59 -19.90
C LEU A 67 2.35 -10.70 -18.73
N GLY A 68 1.86 -9.50 -19.05
CA GLY A 68 1.29 -8.60 -18.05
C GLY A 68 0.00 -9.13 -17.43
N VAL A 69 -0.54 -8.37 -16.48
CA VAL A 69 -1.85 -8.65 -15.85
C VAL A 69 -2.91 -8.94 -16.92
N ASN A 70 -3.75 -9.97 -16.70
CA ASN A 70 -4.73 -10.48 -17.67
C ASN A 70 -4.11 -10.93 -19.01
N ASP A 71 -2.93 -11.55 -18.96
CA ASP A 71 -2.20 -12.07 -20.11
C ASP A 71 -1.92 -11.02 -21.20
N ARG A 72 -1.77 -9.75 -20.83
CA ARG A 72 -1.52 -8.67 -21.79
C ARG A 72 -0.15 -8.79 -22.40
N THR A 73 -0.13 -8.74 -23.73
CA THR A 73 1.10 -8.68 -24.51
C THR A 73 1.63 -7.25 -24.56
N SER A 74 2.94 -7.12 -24.78
CA SER A 74 3.61 -5.82 -24.91
C SER A 74 2.97 -4.86 -25.93
N ALA A 75 2.33 -5.41 -26.96
CA ALA A 75 1.73 -4.64 -28.07
C ALA A 75 0.37 -4.01 -27.72
N GLU A 76 -0.21 -4.39 -26.59
CA GLU A 76 -1.53 -3.95 -26.16
C GLU A 76 -1.45 -2.74 -25.22
N THR A 77 -2.62 -2.29 -24.76
CA THR A 77 -2.78 -1.28 -23.72
C THR A 77 -3.81 -1.78 -22.72
N PHE A 78 -3.65 -1.44 -21.45
CA PHE A 78 -4.67 -1.72 -20.45
C PHE A 78 -5.95 -0.91 -20.74
N ASP A 79 -7.11 -1.55 -20.65
CA ASP A 79 -8.39 -0.86 -20.68
C ASP A 79 -8.73 -0.23 -19.31
N ALA A 80 -9.87 0.46 -19.22
CA ALA A 80 -10.25 1.16 -18.01
C ALA A 80 -10.50 0.24 -16.80
N ALA A 81 -11.00 -0.99 -17.03
CA ALA A 81 -11.24 -1.94 -15.96
C ALA A 81 -9.92 -2.54 -15.45
N GLU A 82 -8.97 -2.78 -16.35
CA GLU A 82 -7.63 -3.27 -16.00
C GLU A 82 -6.80 -2.19 -15.29
N VAL A 83 -6.91 -0.93 -15.72
CA VAL A 83 -6.30 0.20 -15.01
C VAL A 83 -6.81 0.29 -13.58
N GLU A 84 -8.10 0.05 -13.35
CA GLU A 84 -8.67 0.03 -12.00
C GLU A 84 -8.19 -1.18 -11.19
N GLN A 85 -8.05 -2.36 -11.81
CA GLN A 85 -7.43 -3.52 -11.15
C GLN A 85 -5.99 -3.25 -10.73
N ILE A 86 -5.17 -2.65 -11.62
CA ILE A 86 -3.77 -2.31 -11.32
C ILE A 86 -3.69 -1.33 -10.15
N LYS A 87 -4.59 -0.35 -10.10
CA LYS A 87 -4.71 0.58 -8.98
C LYS A 87 -5.03 -0.14 -7.67
N ASN A 88 -5.96 -1.09 -7.68
CA ASN A 88 -6.33 -1.87 -6.50
C ASN A 88 -5.18 -2.78 -6.02
N ILE A 89 -4.47 -3.44 -6.95
CA ILE A 89 -3.25 -4.22 -6.63
C ILE A 89 -2.24 -3.32 -5.92
N TRP A 90 -1.99 -2.13 -6.47
CA TRP A 90 -1.05 -1.18 -5.92
C TRP A 90 -1.49 -0.64 -4.56
N SER A 91 -2.73 -0.16 -4.41
CA SER A 91 -3.22 0.43 -3.15
C SER A 91 -3.19 -0.61 -2.03
N ARG A 92 -3.65 -1.83 -2.30
CA ARG A 92 -3.66 -2.94 -1.36
C ARG A 92 -2.24 -3.33 -0.89
N THR A 93 -1.30 -3.40 -1.82
CA THR A 93 0.11 -3.68 -1.49
C THR A 93 0.71 -2.51 -0.70
N ALA A 94 0.51 -1.27 -1.16
CA ALA A 94 1.01 -0.06 -0.53
C ALA A 94 0.54 0.09 0.92
N GLN A 95 -0.74 -0.21 1.16
CA GLN A 95 -1.35 -0.11 2.47
C GLN A 95 -0.73 -1.06 3.50
N SER A 96 -0.34 -2.27 3.08
CA SER A 96 0.28 -3.24 3.98
C SER A 96 1.61 -2.71 4.56
N TYR A 97 2.36 -1.96 3.75
CA TYR A 97 3.67 -1.40 4.11
C TYR A 97 3.63 0.06 4.59
N ILE A 98 2.44 0.65 4.75
CA ILE A 98 2.30 2.11 4.96
C ILE A 98 2.95 2.62 6.25
N GLY A 99 3.06 1.76 7.28
CA GLY A 99 3.72 2.07 8.53
C GLY A 99 5.25 2.12 8.47
N PHE A 100 5.85 1.74 7.34
CA PHE A 100 7.30 1.68 7.16
C PHE A 100 7.79 2.66 6.09
N ASN A 101 9.07 3.00 6.13
CA ASN A 101 9.73 3.82 5.13
C ASN A 101 9.99 3.02 3.83
N VAL A 102 8.89 2.56 3.22
CA VAL A 102 8.83 1.75 2.00
C VAL A 102 7.99 2.49 0.96
N ASN A 103 8.49 2.55 -0.27
CA ASN A 103 7.77 3.02 -1.44
C ASN A 103 7.24 1.82 -2.22
N VAL A 104 5.92 1.67 -2.29
CA VAL A 104 5.31 0.76 -3.26
C VAL A 104 4.97 1.56 -4.50
N THR A 105 5.45 1.15 -5.66
CA THR A 105 5.32 1.93 -6.89
C THR A 105 5.11 1.05 -8.12
N THR A 106 4.38 1.57 -9.10
CA THR A 106 4.26 1.01 -10.46
C THR A 106 5.16 1.73 -11.46
N ILE A 107 5.96 2.71 -11.00
CA ILE A 107 6.91 3.46 -11.81
C ILE A 107 8.21 2.66 -11.89
N ASP A 108 8.59 2.21 -13.08
CA ASP A 108 9.81 1.42 -13.32
C ASP A 108 11.08 2.23 -12.93
N PRO A 109 11.79 1.84 -11.85
CA PRO A 109 12.99 2.56 -11.41
C PRO A 109 14.16 2.44 -12.40
N ALA A 110 14.21 1.38 -13.21
CA ALA A 110 15.26 1.18 -14.20
C ALA A 110 15.15 2.18 -15.36
N ILE A 111 13.96 2.70 -15.69
CA ILE A 111 13.80 3.73 -16.73
C ILE A 111 14.59 4.99 -16.37
N ALA A 112 14.57 5.41 -15.10
CA ALA A 112 15.33 6.59 -14.67
C ALA A 112 16.85 6.38 -14.75
N ALA A 113 17.32 5.15 -14.48
CA ALA A 113 18.74 4.81 -14.45
C ALA A 113 19.32 4.46 -15.84
N LEU A 114 18.55 3.76 -16.67
CA LEU A 114 19.00 3.16 -17.94
C LEU A 114 18.36 3.80 -19.17
N GLY A 115 17.29 4.56 -18.99
CA GLY A 115 16.48 5.13 -20.07
C GLY A 115 15.36 4.19 -20.56
N PRO A 116 14.37 4.72 -21.29
CA PRO A 116 13.18 3.96 -21.73
C PRO A 116 13.46 2.88 -22.80
N GLY A 117 14.70 2.81 -23.32
CA GLY A 117 15.11 1.81 -24.31
C GLY A 117 15.82 0.59 -23.72
N ALA A 118 15.89 0.49 -22.39
CA ALA A 118 16.51 -0.65 -21.72
C ALA A 118 15.76 -1.95 -22.02
N THR A 119 16.51 -3.01 -22.32
CA THR A 119 16.00 -4.39 -22.46
C THR A 119 15.68 -4.99 -21.10
N ASP A 120 14.85 -6.03 -21.04
CA ASP A 120 14.52 -6.71 -19.78
C ASP A 120 15.74 -7.32 -19.11
N ALA A 121 16.68 -7.88 -19.86
CA ALA A 121 17.96 -8.32 -19.31
C ALA A 121 18.75 -7.19 -18.63
N GLN A 122 18.74 -5.97 -19.20
CA GLN A 122 19.37 -4.81 -18.57
C GLN A 122 18.60 -4.34 -17.32
N ARG A 123 17.27 -4.36 -17.36
CA ARG A 123 16.41 -4.02 -16.22
C ARG A 123 16.58 -5.03 -15.07
N GLN A 124 16.59 -6.32 -15.38
CA GLN A 124 16.86 -7.42 -14.44
C GLN A 124 18.20 -7.23 -13.73
N ALA A 125 19.27 -6.99 -14.50
CA ALA A 125 20.59 -6.74 -13.93
C ALA A 125 20.61 -5.49 -13.03
N TYR A 126 19.84 -4.45 -13.36
CA TYR A 126 19.69 -3.28 -12.50
C TYR A 126 18.95 -3.61 -11.20
N TYR A 127 17.84 -4.34 -11.25
CA TYR A 127 17.07 -4.71 -10.05
C TYR A 127 17.89 -5.56 -9.09
N ASP A 128 18.56 -6.59 -9.60
CA ASP A 128 19.43 -7.48 -8.80
C ASP A 128 20.63 -6.72 -8.19
N ALA A 129 21.16 -5.72 -8.89
CA ALA A 129 22.30 -4.92 -8.43
C ALA A 129 21.90 -3.77 -7.48
N THR A 130 20.62 -3.44 -7.36
CA THR A 130 20.14 -2.29 -6.59
C THR A 130 19.73 -2.74 -5.19
N PRO A 131 20.43 -2.30 -4.14
CA PRO A 131 20.02 -2.62 -2.77
C PRO A 131 18.71 -1.93 -2.42
N ASN A 132 17.94 -2.54 -1.51
CA ASN A 132 16.66 -2.03 -1.02
C ASN A 132 15.58 -1.90 -2.11
N LEU A 133 15.67 -2.70 -3.18
CA LEU A 133 14.70 -2.73 -4.28
C LEU A 133 14.22 -4.17 -4.49
N MET A 134 12.90 -4.38 -4.40
CA MET A 134 12.24 -5.58 -4.90
C MET A 134 11.55 -5.29 -6.22
N HIS A 135 11.80 -6.13 -7.21
CA HIS A 135 11.04 -6.22 -8.44
C HIS A 135 9.95 -7.29 -8.28
N THR A 136 8.70 -6.90 -8.43
CA THR A 136 7.54 -7.78 -8.29
C THR A 136 6.87 -7.86 -9.64
N VAL A 137 6.95 -9.01 -10.31
CA VAL A 137 6.27 -9.21 -11.59
C VAL A 137 4.87 -9.76 -11.32
N VAL A 138 3.86 -9.02 -11.76
CA VAL A 138 2.45 -9.42 -11.67
C VAL A 138 1.96 -9.77 -13.06
N GLY A 139 1.67 -11.04 -13.29
CA GLY A 139 1.44 -11.52 -14.64
C GLY A 139 1.17 -13.01 -14.72
N SER A 140 1.37 -13.55 -15.92
CA SER A 140 1.01 -14.94 -16.20
C SER A 140 2.07 -15.96 -15.73
N GLN A 141 1.69 -17.11 -15.19
CA GLN A 141 2.58 -18.28 -15.09
C GLN A 141 2.78 -18.97 -16.46
N ILE A 142 1.97 -18.64 -17.47
CA ILE A 142 2.06 -19.23 -18.82
C ILE A 142 3.29 -18.69 -19.55
N ARG A 143 4.19 -19.59 -19.97
CA ARG A 143 5.28 -19.27 -20.90
C ARG A 143 4.68 -18.99 -22.28
N ASN A 144 4.96 -17.82 -22.84
CA ASN A 144 4.74 -17.41 -24.24
C ASN A 144 3.70 -18.25 -25.03
N PRO A 145 2.48 -17.74 -25.26
CA PRO A 145 1.45 -18.45 -26.00
C PRO A 145 1.84 -18.84 -27.42
N ALA A 146 2.86 -18.20 -28.04
CA ALA A 146 3.32 -18.57 -29.37
C ALA A 146 4.03 -19.93 -29.42
N ASP A 147 4.51 -20.43 -28.27
CA ASP A 147 5.11 -21.76 -28.15
C ASP A 147 4.05 -22.86 -28.03
N TYR A 148 2.79 -22.50 -27.78
CA TYR A 148 1.66 -23.42 -27.65
C TYR A 148 0.62 -23.15 -28.75
N GLY A 149 0.25 -24.19 -29.50
CA GLY A 149 -0.76 -24.04 -30.56
C GLY A 149 -2.09 -23.47 -30.01
N PRO A 150 -2.87 -22.74 -30.83
CA PRO A 150 -4.15 -22.21 -30.38
C PRO A 150 -5.08 -23.36 -29.95
N GLY A 151 -5.39 -23.43 -28.65
CA GLY A 151 -6.40 -24.35 -28.11
C GLY A 151 -5.96 -25.28 -26.98
N GLU A 152 -4.69 -25.26 -26.55
CA GLU A 152 -4.23 -26.11 -25.44
C GLU A 152 -3.28 -25.33 -24.51
N LEU A 153 -3.85 -24.58 -23.56
CA LEU A 153 -3.14 -24.23 -22.32
C LEU A 153 -3.13 -25.50 -21.45
N THR A 154 -2.25 -26.44 -21.76
CA THR A 154 -2.03 -27.61 -20.90
C THR A 154 -1.19 -27.19 -19.69
N ALA A 155 -1.25 -27.95 -18.59
CA ALA A 155 -0.40 -27.71 -17.41
C ALA A 155 1.11 -27.63 -17.72
N GLU A 156 1.55 -28.17 -18.87
CA GLU A 156 2.92 -28.09 -19.37
C GLU A 156 3.36 -26.67 -19.80
N SER A 157 2.44 -25.71 -19.93
CA SER A 157 2.75 -24.33 -20.33
C SER A 157 3.18 -23.42 -19.18
N LYS A 158 2.98 -23.84 -17.93
CA LYS A 158 3.35 -23.05 -16.75
C LYS A 158 4.83 -23.17 -16.47
N TRP A 159 5.48 -22.06 -16.13
CA TRP A 159 6.86 -22.14 -15.68
C TRP A 159 6.99 -22.58 -14.21
N PHE A 160 5.89 -22.51 -13.47
CA PHE A 160 5.76 -22.87 -12.06
C PHE A 160 4.45 -23.67 -11.86
N ASP A 161 4.50 -24.88 -11.31
CA ASP A 161 3.38 -25.86 -11.36
C ASP A 161 3.03 -26.44 -9.98
N ASP A 162 3.05 -25.62 -8.93
CA ASP A 162 2.74 -26.06 -7.56
C ASP A 162 1.38 -25.59 -7.03
N GLY A 163 0.64 -24.82 -7.83
CA GLY A 163 -0.63 -24.23 -7.42
C GLY A 163 -0.48 -23.01 -6.52
N ALA A 164 0.72 -22.43 -6.40
CA ALA A 164 0.93 -21.16 -5.72
C ALA A 164 0.27 -20.00 -6.48
N ASP A 165 -0.18 -19.00 -5.74
CA ASP A 165 -0.68 -17.72 -6.27
C ASP A 165 0.44 -16.69 -6.47
N GLY A 166 1.59 -16.93 -5.86
CA GLY A 166 2.80 -16.13 -6.00
C GLY A 166 3.98 -16.84 -5.35
N VAL A 167 5.18 -16.37 -5.66
CA VAL A 167 6.42 -16.89 -5.10
C VAL A 167 7.51 -15.83 -4.95
N SER A 168 8.29 -15.97 -3.88
CA SER A 168 9.46 -15.15 -3.57
C SER A 168 10.75 -15.97 -3.70
N PRO A 169 11.89 -15.38 -4.15
CA PRO A 169 13.16 -16.08 -4.37
C PRO A 169 13.92 -16.34 -3.06
N GLY A 170 13.20 -16.36 -1.94
CA GLY A 170 13.74 -16.61 -0.62
C GLY A 170 13.61 -15.44 0.35
N ILE A 171 14.10 -15.71 1.56
CA ILE A 171 13.81 -14.91 2.74
C ILE A 171 14.94 -13.93 3.03
N GLY A 172 14.59 -12.66 3.29
CA GLY A 172 15.53 -11.62 3.75
C GLY A 172 16.48 -11.09 2.67
N VAL A 173 16.04 -11.06 1.41
CA VAL A 173 16.87 -10.69 0.25
C VAL A 173 16.93 -9.18 -0.03
N VAL A 174 15.96 -8.39 0.44
CA VAL A 174 15.77 -6.99 -0.01
C VAL A 174 16.90 -6.03 0.40
N ALA A 175 17.56 -6.24 1.53
CA ALA A 175 18.51 -5.28 2.09
C ALA A 175 19.91 -5.35 1.48
N GLY A 176 20.20 -6.41 0.73
CA GLY A 176 21.51 -6.65 0.12
C GLY A 176 21.54 -6.29 -1.36
N VAL A 177 22.70 -6.45 -1.97
CA VAL A 177 22.75 -6.77 -3.41
C VAL A 177 22.44 -8.24 -3.53
N ALA A 178 21.68 -8.63 -4.54
CA ALA A 178 21.37 -10.02 -4.83
C ALA A 178 22.68 -10.85 -4.86
N GLY A 179 22.74 -11.89 -4.03
CA GLY A 179 23.84 -12.87 -4.02
C GLY A 179 23.86 -13.76 -5.27
N GLY A 180 22.80 -13.72 -6.08
CA GLY A 180 22.69 -14.36 -7.38
C GLY A 180 21.49 -13.81 -8.17
N PRO A 181 21.42 -14.05 -9.49
CA PRO A 181 20.35 -13.54 -10.35
C PRO A 181 18.94 -13.89 -9.83
N GLY A 182 18.01 -12.93 -9.90
CA GLY A 182 16.60 -13.11 -9.54
C GLY A 182 16.28 -13.09 -8.05
N GLN A 183 17.27 -12.92 -7.17
CA GLN A 183 16.99 -12.82 -5.73
C GLN A 183 16.19 -11.56 -5.37
N HIS A 184 16.11 -10.57 -6.25
CA HIS A 184 15.25 -9.41 -6.06
C HIS A 184 13.97 -9.46 -6.91
N THR A 185 13.58 -10.63 -7.43
CA THR A 185 12.39 -10.78 -8.28
C THR A 185 11.36 -11.72 -7.64
N ASN A 186 10.22 -11.17 -7.24
CA ASN A 186 9.01 -11.92 -6.85
C ASN A 186 8.08 -12.10 -8.06
N TRP A 187 7.25 -13.14 -8.03
CA TRP A 187 6.28 -13.45 -9.08
C TRP A 187 4.89 -13.64 -8.50
N MET A 188 3.89 -13.01 -9.10
CA MET A 188 2.50 -13.06 -8.65
C MET A 188 1.64 -13.49 -9.84
N PHE A 189 0.94 -14.60 -9.67
CA PHE A 189 0.29 -15.32 -10.75
C PHE A 189 -1.16 -14.87 -10.89
N SER A 190 -1.37 -14.11 -11.95
CA SER A 190 -2.61 -13.41 -12.22
C SER A 190 -3.74 -14.40 -12.60
N GLU A 191 -3.43 -15.56 -13.22
CA GLU A 191 -4.45 -16.55 -13.57
C GLU A 191 -4.80 -17.56 -12.47
N ALA A 192 -4.14 -17.54 -11.32
CA ALA A 192 -4.48 -18.46 -10.21
C ALA A 192 -5.93 -18.25 -9.72
N GLN A 193 -6.52 -17.08 -9.98
CA GLN A 193 -7.92 -16.77 -9.71
C GLN A 193 -8.86 -16.96 -10.93
N ALA A 194 -8.34 -17.28 -12.11
CA ALA A 194 -9.11 -17.47 -13.34
C ALA A 194 -9.80 -18.84 -13.38
N GLY A 195 -10.52 -19.21 -12.32
CA GLY A 195 -11.57 -20.22 -12.39
C GLY A 195 -12.74 -19.69 -13.23
N ALA A 196 -13.53 -20.59 -13.84
CA ALA A 196 -14.67 -20.26 -14.70
C ALA A 196 -15.76 -19.33 -14.06
N ALA A 197 -15.66 -19.04 -12.77
CA ALA A 197 -16.60 -18.21 -12.02
C ALA A 197 -16.29 -16.68 -12.06
N THR A 198 -15.06 -16.26 -12.36
CA THR A 198 -14.66 -14.83 -12.35
C THR A 198 -14.77 -14.15 -13.72
N ALA A 199 -15.27 -14.84 -14.74
CA ALA A 199 -15.35 -14.35 -16.12
C ALA A 199 -14.02 -13.81 -16.69
N GLY A 200 -12.88 -14.26 -16.13
CA GLY A 200 -11.54 -13.82 -16.56
C GLY A 200 -11.12 -12.44 -16.05
N VAL A 201 -11.84 -11.85 -15.08
CA VAL A 201 -11.43 -10.60 -14.42
C VAL A 201 -10.76 -10.94 -13.10
N ILE A 202 -9.49 -10.56 -12.98
CA ILE A 202 -8.70 -10.76 -11.76
C ILE A 202 -9.20 -9.80 -10.67
N ASN A 203 -9.34 -10.29 -9.44
CA ASN A 203 -9.59 -9.46 -8.26
C ASN A 203 -8.27 -8.76 -7.87
N GLY A 204 -8.20 -7.45 -8.09
CA GLY A 204 -7.02 -6.65 -7.74
C GLY A 204 -6.69 -6.70 -6.24
N ASP A 205 -7.70 -6.82 -5.36
CA ASP A 205 -7.48 -6.89 -3.91
C ASP A 205 -6.83 -8.21 -3.50
N TYR A 206 -7.19 -9.30 -4.20
CA TYR A 206 -6.59 -10.62 -4.00
C TYR A 206 -5.11 -10.58 -4.38
N ILE A 207 -4.81 -10.19 -5.62
CA ILE A 207 -3.42 -10.13 -6.09
C ILE A 207 -2.60 -9.10 -5.32
N GLY A 208 -3.21 -7.99 -4.86
CA GLY A 208 -2.54 -7.04 -3.97
C GLY A 208 -2.18 -7.64 -2.60
N ALA A 209 -3.04 -8.50 -2.04
CA ALA A 209 -2.76 -9.22 -0.79
C ALA A 209 -1.63 -10.24 -0.98
N ILE A 210 -1.68 -11.04 -2.07
CA ILE A 210 -0.59 -11.96 -2.43
C ILE A 210 0.71 -11.18 -2.69
N SER A 211 0.62 -10.03 -3.36
CA SER A 211 1.77 -9.18 -3.61
C SER A 211 2.41 -8.71 -2.30
N ALA A 212 1.60 -8.32 -1.32
CA ALA A 212 2.09 -7.95 0.00
C ALA A 212 2.76 -9.15 0.71
N HIS A 213 2.13 -10.32 0.68
CA HIS A 213 2.64 -11.58 1.25
C HIS A 213 4.01 -11.96 0.69
N GLU A 214 4.17 -12.04 -0.63
CA GLU A 214 5.45 -12.48 -1.21
C GLU A 214 6.57 -11.46 -1.01
N ASN A 215 6.25 -10.16 -1.06
CA ASN A 215 7.24 -9.14 -0.74
C ASN A 215 7.68 -9.20 0.72
N ALA A 216 6.85 -9.74 1.61
CA ALA A 216 7.16 -9.81 3.01
C ALA A 216 8.21 -10.89 3.33
N HIS A 217 8.29 -11.97 2.52
CA HIS A 217 9.43 -12.88 2.54
C HIS A 217 10.74 -12.16 2.28
N SER A 218 10.74 -11.19 1.36
CA SER A 218 11.94 -10.41 1.06
C SER A 218 12.46 -9.61 2.26
N PHE A 219 11.60 -9.31 3.23
CA PHE A 219 11.94 -8.67 4.51
C PHE A 219 12.27 -9.66 5.65
N GLY A 220 12.31 -10.96 5.38
CA GLY A 220 12.71 -11.98 6.35
C GLY A 220 11.53 -12.75 6.97
N LEU A 221 10.30 -12.47 6.58
CA LEU A 221 9.13 -13.08 7.21
C LEU A 221 8.89 -14.50 6.67
N TYR A 222 8.41 -15.37 7.55
CA TYR A 222 8.02 -16.74 7.23
C TYR A 222 6.49 -16.84 7.20
N HIS A 223 5.97 -17.89 6.55
CA HIS A 223 4.55 -18.23 6.66
C HIS A 223 4.13 -18.27 8.13
N GLN A 224 3.11 -17.47 8.44
CA GLN A 224 2.50 -17.42 9.77
C GLN A 224 1.47 -18.54 9.81
N GLY A 225 1.76 -19.60 10.56
CA GLY A 225 0.95 -20.81 10.59
C GLY A 225 -0.03 -20.84 11.76
N ASP A 226 -1.01 -21.73 11.65
CA ASP A 226 -1.87 -22.15 12.75
C ASP A 226 -1.36 -23.47 13.32
N TRP A 227 -1.10 -23.49 14.62
CA TRP A 227 -0.58 -24.65 15.34
C TRP A 227 -1.49 -25.01 16.50
N THR A 228 -1.66 -26.29 16.78
CA THR A 228 -2.28 -26.78 18.02
C THR A 228 -1.21 -27.50 18.83
N GLY A 229 -0.69 -26.84 19.86
CA GLY A 229 0.53 -27.33 20.53
C GLY A 229 1.71 -27.25 19.57
N SER A 230 2.25 -28.40 19.18
CA SER A 230 3.38 -28.51 18.23
C SER A 230 3.01 -29.16 16.91
N THR A 231 1.72 -29.25 16.58
CA THR A 231 1.24 -29.80 15.31
C THR A 231 0.75 -28.67 14.43
N LEU A 232 1.33 -28.54 13.25
CA LEU A 232 0.87 -27.61 12.23
C LEU A 232 -0.51 -28.05 11.74
N VAL A 233 -1.46 -27.14 11.79
CA VAL A 233 -2.83 -27.34 11.28
C VAL A 233 -2.98 -26.69 9.92
N ASN A 234 -2.60 -25.41 9.81
CA ASN A 234 -2.58 -24.67 8.55
C ASN A 234 -1.21 -24.01 8.39
N GLU A 235 -0.60 -24.17 7.21
CA GLU A 235 0.62 -23.44 6.86
C GLU A 235 0.36 -21.93 6.81
N TYR A 236 -0.76 -21.54 6.22
CA TYR A 236 -1.23 -20.16 6.14
C TYR A 236 -2.33 -19.95 7.20
N SER A 237 -2.04 -19.12 8.20
CA SER A 237 -2.95 -18.88 9.31
C SER A 237 -4.26 -18.29 8.81
N LEU A 238 -5.36 -18.81 9.34
CA LEU A 238 -6.72 -18.34 9.07
C LEU A 238 -7.10 -17.13 9.93
N GLY A 239 -6.26 -16.77 10.90
CA GLY A 239 -6.50 -15.66 11.81
C GLY A 239 -7.59 -15.95 12.85
N ASP A 240 -8.40 -14.95 13.17
CA ASP A 240 -9.49 -15.08 14.16
C ASP A 240 -10.60 -16.03 13.71
N ASP A 241 -10.85 -16.13 12.41
CA ASP A 241 -11.97 -16.90 11.90
C ASP A 241 -11.58 -17.84 10.77
N ALA A 242 -11.70 -19.14 11.05
CA ALA A 242 -11.59 -20.18 10.05
C ALA A 242 -12.82 -20.25 9.11
N ALA A 243 -13.93 -19.59 9.45
CA ALA A 243 -15.21 -19.73 8.75
C ALA A 243 -15.52 -18.65 7.69
N GLY A 244 -14.88 -17.49 7.69
CA GLY A 244 -15.03 -16.52 6.59
C GLY A 244 -14.67 -15.06 6.90
N PRO A 245 -15.01 -14.13 5.98
CA PRO A 245 -14.65 -12.72 6.08
C PRO A 245 -15.60 -11.95 7.00
N ASP A 246 -15.72 -12.38 8.26
CA ASP A 246 -16.59 -11.70 9.21
C ASP A 246 -16.05 -10.29 9.56
N PRO A 247 -16.94 -9.30 9.79
CA PRO A 247 -16.54 -7.98 10.26
C PRO A 247 -15.69 -8.06 11.53
N GLY A 248 -14.59 -7.32 11.56
CA GLY A 248 -13.64 -7.25 12.67
C GLY A 248 -12.54 -8.32 12.65
N THR A 249 -12.53 -9.24 11.68
CA THR A 249 -11.54 -10.33 11.64
C THR A 249 -10.13 -9.87 11.33
N TYR A 250 -9.15 -10.40 12.08
CA TYR A 250 -7.72 -10.23 11.83
C TYR A 250 -7.11 -11.49 11.22
N VAL A 251 -6.17 -11.29 10.31
CA VAL A 251 -5.32 -12.33 9.73
C VAL A 251 -3.90 -11.76 9.54
N PRO A 252 -2.84 -12.59 9.63
CA PRO A 252 -1.50 -12.11 9.32
C PRO A 252 -1.33 -11.80 7.83
N ILE A 253 -0.47 -10.83 7.50
CA ILE A 253 -0.02 -10.55 6.12
C ILE A 253 0.60 -11.79 5.49
N ILE A 254 1.30 -12.62 6.27
CA ILE A 254 1.89 -13.90 5.81
C ILE A 254 0.97 -15.12 6.07
N GLY A 255 -0.34 -14.90 6.16
CA GLY A 255 -1.35 -15.95 6.31
C GLY A 255 -2.30 -15.99 5.12
N GLN A 256 -3.52 -16.47 5.34
CA GLN A 256 -4.55 -16.47 4.30
C GLN A 256 -5.26 -15.10 4.22
N ALA A 257 -4.53 -14.10 3.72
CA ALA A 257 -4.92 -12.70 3.67
C ALA A 257 -6.10 -12.38 2.72
N SER A 258 -6.42 -13.28 1.80
CA SER A 258 -7.46 -13.08 0.78
C SER A 258 -8.85 -12.86 1.41
N ASP A 259 -9.55 -11.83 0.95
CA ASP A 259 -10.92 -11.47 1.36
C ASP A 259 -11.11 -11.14 2.84
N ARG A 260 -10.02 -11.02 3.63
CA ARG A 260 -10.12 -10.68 5.06
C ARG A 260 -10.18 -9.18 5.26
N GLN A 261 -10.91 -8.77 6.30
CA GLN A 261 -11.17 -7.36 6.55
C GLN A 261 -9.94 -6.62 7.11
N ARG A 262 -9.13 -7.29 7.95
CA ARG A 262 -7.89 -6.75 8.49
C ARG A 262 -6.74 -7.71 8.27
N VAL A 263 -5.82 -7.29 7.42
CA VAL A 263 -4.60 -8.03 7.12
C VAL A 263 -3.45 -7.26 7.74
N THR A 264 -2.89 -7.79 8.83
CA THR A 264 -2.00 -7.04 9.73
C THR A 264 -0.72 -7.81 10.03
N TRP A 265 0.24 -7.15 10.67
CA TRP A 265 1.45 -7.79 11.15
C TRP A 265 1.18 -8.59 12.43
N ARG A 266 1.85 -9.73 12.60
CA ARG A 266 1.58 -10.66 13.71
C ARG A 266 2.81 -10.90 14.57
N VAL A 267 2.56 -11.20 15.83
CA VAL A 267 3.45 -11.94 16.72
C VAL A 267 2.83 -13.30 16.95
N GLY A 268 3.42 -14.34 16.38
CA GLY A 268 2.79 -15.66 16.36
C GLY A 268 3.71 -16.76 15.82
N ASP A 269 3.18 -17.97 15.82
CA ASP A 269 3.89 -19.14 15.30
C ASP A 269 4.03 -19.09 13.78
N THR A 270 5.24 -19.39 13.30
CA THR A 270 5.60 -19.53 11.90
C THR A 270 5.94 -20.96 11.55
N HIS A 271 6.09 -21.20 10.25
CA HIS A 271 6.43 -22.49 9.68
C HIS A 271 7.71 -22.47 8.82
N PRO A 272 8.90 -22.14 9.37
CA PRO A 272 10.17 -22.42 8.69
C PRO A 272 10.44 -23.94 8.70
N ASP A 273 10.41 -24.59 7.54
CA ASP A 273 10.86 -25.98 7.36
C ASP A 273 10.24 -26.99 8.36
N ASP A 274 8.92 -26.97 8.57
CA ASP A 274 8.20 -27.81 9.56
C ASP A 274 8.57 -27.57 11.04
N VAL A 275 9.28 -26.48 11.36
CA VAL A 275 9.64 -26.11 12.73
C VAL A 275 8.80 -24.96 13.22
N GLN A 276 8.07 -25.17 14.32
CA GLN A 276 7.35 -24.11 15.00
C GLN A 276 8.33 -23.12 15.64
N THR A 277 8.27 -21.86 15.21
CA THR A 277 9.01 -20.75 15.84
C THR A 277 8.11 -19.54 16.01
N VAL A 278 8.27 -18.76 17.08
CA VAL A 278 7.53 -17.50 17.23
C VAL A 278 8.30 -16.39 16.52
N GLN A 279 7.64 -15.70 15.60
CA GLN A 279 8.16 -14.52 14.90
C GLN A 279 7.33 -13.29 15.30
N ASN A 280 8.03 -12.18 15.57
CA ASN A 280 7.43 -10.85 15.64
C ASN A 280 7.75 -10.13 14.34
N ASP A 281 6.75 -10.00 13.46
CA ASP A 281 6.93 -9.48 12.10
C ASP A 281 7.52 -8.07 12.10
N VAL A 282 6.93 -7.16 12.87
CA VAL A 282 7.38 -5.76 12.94
C VAL A 282 8.78 -5.67 13.51
N GLN A 283 9.07 -6.39 14.59
CA GLN A 283 10.42 -6.40 15.16
C GLN A 283 11.46 -6.90 14.17
N LEU A 284 11.16 -7.96 13.41
CA LEU A 284 12.11 -8.48 12.44
C LEU A 284 12.37 -7.48 11.31
N MET A 285 11.33 -6.86 10.78
CA MET A 285 11.46 -5.84 9.73
C MET A 285 12.19 -4.57 10.17
N LEU A 286 12.18 -4.26 11.47
CA LEU A 286 12.95 -3.14 12.03
C LEU A 286 14.37 -3.56 12.45
N SER A 287 14.70 -4.84 12.41
CA SER A 287 15.96 -5.36 12.93
C SER A 287 17.09 -5.35 11.91
N ILE A 288 18.23 -4.76 12.28
CA ILE A 288 19.46 -4.81 11.50
C ILE A 288 20.06 -6.22 11.32
N ASN A 289 19.51 -7.23 12.00
CA ASN A 289 20.06 -8.59 12.03
C ASN A 289 18.98 -9.61 11.64
N VAL A 290 18.63 -9.67 10.35
CA VAL A 290 17.85 -10.81 9.85
C VAL A 290 18.80 -12.00 9.75
N ALA A 291 18.94 -12.74 10.85
CA ALA A 291 19.72 -13.96 10.89
C ALA A 291 18.92 -15.11 10.25
N GLY A 292 18.86 -15.13 8.92
CA GLY A 292 18.31 -16.24 8.12
C GLY A 292 19.33 -16.68 7.07
N ASN A 293 19.68 -17.98 7.08
CA ASN A 293 20.47 -18.66 6.03
C ASN A 293 21.83 -18.06 5.63
N GLY A 294 22.51 -17.34 6.53
CA GLY A 294 23.86 -16.83 6.27
C GLY A 294 23.92 -15.72 5.22
N ARG A 295 22.79 -15.09 4.89
CA ARG A 295 22.75 -13.92 3.99
C ARG A 295 22.87 -12.65 4.82
N ALA A 296 23.97 -11.94 4.64
CA ALA A 296 24.24 -10.68 5.31
C ALA A 296 23.43 -9.56 4.62
N GLY A 297 22.19 -9.35 5.05
CA GLY A 297 21.35 -8.22 4.66
C GLY A 297 20.56 -7.72 5.86
N ALA A 298 20.88 -6.52 6.35
CA ALA A 298 20.19 -5.90 7.47
C ALA A 298 18.91 -5.23 6.98
N VAL A 299 17.73 -5.81 7.26
CA VAL A 299 16.45 -5.15 7.01
C VAL A 299 16.25 -4.08 8.08
N ASN A 300 16.80 -2.89 7.84
CA ASN A 300 16.69 -1.76 8.75
C ASN A 300 15.58 -0.84 8.26
N LEU A 301 14.34 -1.34 8.22
CA LEU A 301 13.21 -0.46 8.00
C LEU A 301 13.11 0.51 9.18
N HIS A 302 12.57 1.68 8.88
CA HIS A 302 12.17 2.64 9.90
C HIS A 302 10.65 2.80 9.85
N LEU A 303 10.05 2.95 11.02
CA LEU A 303 8.68 3.40 11.14
C LEU A 303 8.59 4.83 10.64
N ILE A 304 7.44 5.17 10.11
CA ILE A 304 7.25 6.50 9.53
C ILE A 304 6.78 7.49 10.58
N ASP A 305 7.22 8.72 10.41
CA ASP A 305 6.58 9.91 10.96
C ASP A 305 5.78 10.54 9.79
N ASP A 306 4.51 10.81 10.01
CA ASP A 306 3.58 11.41 9.04
C ASP A 306 3.53 12.95 9.15
N GLY A 307 4.24 13.53 10.12
CA GLY A 307 4.27 14.95 10.40
C GLY A 307 3.06 15.47 11.17
N ILE A 308 2.18 14.59 11.65
CA ILE A 308 1.04 14.97 12.50
C ILE A 308 1.51 15.09 13.96
N GLY A 309 0.94 16.05 14.68
CA GLY A 309 1.30 16.30 16.07
C GLY A 309 0.96 15.15 17.01
N HIS A 310 1.93 14.58 17.71
CA HIS A 310 1.69 13.46 18.63
C HIS A 310 1.32 13.84 20.08
N SER A 311 0.86 15.07 20.29
CA SER A 311 0.38 15.51 21.61
C SER A 311 -0.55 16.71 21.48
N LEU A 312 -1.36 16.97 22.51
CA LEU A 312 -2.26 18.13 22.54
C LEU A 312 -1.52 19.46 22.28
N GLY A 313 -0.31 19.64 22.80
CA GLY A 313 0.48 20.86 22.62
C GLY A 313 1.17 20.97 21.26
N ALA A 314 1.24 19.88 20.50
CA ALA A 314 1.83 19.81 19.16
C ALA A 314 0.77 19.57 18.08
N ALA A 315 -0.52 19.60 18.42
CA ALA A 315 -1.62 19.22 17.53
C ALA A 315 -1.56 19.97 16.18
N THR A 316 -1.74 19.22 15.10
CA THR A 316 -1.80 19.75 13.74
C THR A 316 -3.12 20.48 13.53
N GLU A 317 -3.13 21.64 12.88
CA GLU A 317 -4.38 22.30 12.53
C GLU A 317 -5.18 21.45 11.54
N LEU A 318 -6.45 21.18 11.86
CA LEU A 318 -7.31 20.40 10.97
C LEU A 318 -7.51 21.18 9.66
N PRO A 319 -7.17 20.62 8.50
CA PRO A 319 -7.28 21.35 7.24
C PRO A 319 -8.75 21.47 6.83
N LEU A 320 -9.24 22.69 6.63
CA LEU A 320 -10.64 22.96 6.31
C LEU A 320 -10.78 23.76 5.00
N VAL A 321 -11.79 23.41 4.20
CA VAL A 321 -12.32 24.25 3.12
C VAL A 321 -13.74 24.67 3.50
N GLY A 322 -13.86 25.90 4.02
CA GLY A 322 -15.10 26.34 4.67
C GLY A 322 -15.30 25.58 5.98
N SER A 323 -16.42 24.87 6.12
CA SER A 323 -16.75 24.08 7.30
C SER A 323 -16.59 22.58 7.12
N VAL A 324 -15.91 22.15 6.05
CA VAL A 324 -15.68 20.74 5.69
C VAL A 324 -14.17 20.46 5.69
N ILE A 325 -13.78 19.26 6.12
CA ILE A 325 -12.38 18.83 6.09
C ILE A 325 -11.87 18.76 4.64
N ASP A 326 -10.68 19.31 4.41
CA ASP A 326 -9.99 19.17 3.13
C ASP A 326 -9.37 17.77 3.00
N VAL A 327 -10.11 16.86 2.37
CA VAL A 327 -9.66 15.49 2.11
C VAL A 327 -8.51 15.41 1.10
N THR A 328 -8.20 16.51 0.41
CA THR A 328 -7.05 16.57 -0.52
C THR A 328 -5.75 16.98 0.17
N SER A 329 -5.84 17.53 1.38
CA SER A 329 -4.68 17.92 2.19
C SER A 329 -3.97 16.69 2.73
N SER A 330 -2.63 16.67 2.71
CA SER A 330 -1.87 15.63 3.40
C SER A 330 -2.03 15.67 4.91
N SER A 331 -2.41 16.82 5.48
CA SER A 331 -2.61 16.98 6.93
C SER A 331 -3.95 16.46 7.44
N SER A 332 -4.84 15.95 6.58
CA SER A 332 -6.03 15.19 7.01
C SER A 332 -5.79 13.68 7.01
N LYS A 333 -4.55 13.26 6.74
CA LYS A 333 -4.14 11.86 6.61
C LYS A 333 -3.02 11.60 7.61
N GLY A 334 -3.05 10.45 8.26
CA GLY A 334 -2.04 10.08 9.24
C GLY A 334 -1.79 8.58 9.26
N VAL A 335 -0.78 8.17 10.01
CA VAL A 335 -0.37 6.77 10.16
C VAL A 335 -0.01 6.49 11.61
N ILE A 336 -0.77 5.58 12.22
CA ILE A 336 -0.49 5.09 13.56
C ILE A 336 0.49 3.93 13.48
N VAL A 337 1.61 4.03 14.20
CA VAL A 337 2.70 3.04 14.22
C VAL A 337 3.14 2.75 15.65
N PRO A 338 3.89 1.67 15.92
CA PRO A 338 4.46 1.45 17.25
C PRO A 338 5.39 2.58 17.70
N LEU A 339 5.39 2.93 19.00
CA LEU A 339 6.27 3.97 19.57
C LEU A 339 7.74 3.56 19.64
N SER A 340 8.02 2.25 19.62
CA SER A 340 9.37 1.73 19.77
C SER A 340 9.78 0.90 18.56
N GLU A 341 10.80 1.34 17.84
CA GLU A 341 11.43 0.53 16.80
C GLU A 341 12.27 -0.62 17.37
N ALA A 342 12.87 -0.41 18.54
CA ALA A 342 13.78 -1.37 19.16
C ALA A 342 13.04 -2.57 19.79
N ASN A 343 11.82 -2.35 20.28
CA ASN A 343 10.99 -3.37 20.91
C ASN A 343 9.50 -3.09 20.67
N PRO A 344 9.03 -3.22 19.41
CA PRO A 344 7.63 -2.98 19.08
C PRO A 344 6.76 -4.06 19.76
N ALA A 345 5.75 -3.61 20.49
CA ALA A 345 4.82 -4.48 21.21
C ALA A 345 3.42 -4.39 20.57
N PRO A 346 2.79 -5.52 20.21
CA PRO A 346 1.50 -5.51 19.51
C PRO A 346 0.33 -5.11 20.40
N ILE A 347 0.35 -5.41 21.70
CA ILE A 347 -0.81 -5.20 22.59
C ILE A 347 -0.62 -3.98 23.49
N GLY A 348 -1.67 -3.15 23.59
CA GLY A 348 -1.77 -1.96 24.44
C GLY A 348 -1.69 -0.66 23.65
N ALA A 349 -2.73 0.18 23.73
CA ALA A 349 -2.81 1.44 22.99
C ALA A 349 -1.63 2.39 23.27
N SER A 350 -1.06 2.35 24.49
CA SER A 350 0.12 3.13 24.86
C SER A 350 1.42 2.70 24.17
N ASN A 351 1.39 1.65 23.36
CA ASN A 351 2.53 1.20 22.56
C ASN A 351 2.52 1.76 21.14
N TYR A 352 1.52 2.58 20.79
CA TYR A 352 1.34 3.18 19.47
C TYR A 352 1.42 4.70 19.53
N THR A 353 1.77 5.33 18.41
CA THR A 353 1.64 6.77 18.23
C THR A 353 0.18 7.19 18.36
N GLU A 354 -0.01 8.47 18.64
CA GLU A 354 -1.31 9.12 18.61
C GLU A 354 -1.17 10.37 17.75
N ASP A 355 -2.24 10.75 17.07
CA ASP A 355 -2.26 11.91 16.19
C ASP A 355 -3.31 12.90 16.68
N TRP A 356 -2.88 14.14 16.88
CA TRP A 356 -3.70 15.21 17.45
C TRP A 356 -3.97 16.29 16.42
N PHE A 357 -5.23 16.67 16.31
CA PHE A 357 -5.71 17.71 15.43
C PHE A 357 -6.39 18.81 16.24
N SER A 358 -6.07 20.08 16.01
CA SER A 358 -6.79 21.21 16.62
C SER A 358 -7.82 21.77 15.66
N PHE A 359 -8.99 22.15 16.17
CA PHE A 359 -10.02 22.84 15.39
C PHE A 359 -10.78 23.85 16.25
N TYR A 360 -11.54 24.73 15.59
CA TYR A 360 -12.44 25.69 16.23
C TYR A 360 -13.87 25.45 15.75
N THR A 361 -14.85 25.74 16.60
CA THR A 361 -16.27 25.78 16.25
C THR A 361 -16.90 27.03 16.87
N ASP A 362 -17.86 27.63 16.19
CA ASP A 362 -18.69 28.72 16.73
C ASP A 362 -19.89 28.22 17.55
N GLY A 363 -20.09 26.90 17.62
CA GLY A 363 -21.20 26.24 18.29
C GLY A 363 -22.56 26.43 17.63
N GLY A 364 -22.60 26.86 16.37
CA GLY A 364 -23.82 26.98 15.57
C GLY A 364 -24.33 25.64 15.04
N ASP A 365 -23.39 24.76 14.65
CA ASP A 365 -23.68 23.46 14.06
C ASP A 365 -23.05 22.31 14.83
N ALA A 366 -23.66 21.12 14.68
CA ALA A 366 -23.05 19.89 15.17
C ALA A 366 -21.80 19.57 14.34
N ILE A 367 -20.70 19.28 15.04
CA ILE A 367 -19.50 18.76 14.40
C ILE A 367 -19.78 17.33 13.95
N SER A 368 -19.29 16.96 12.79
CA SER A 368 -19.16 15.58 12.32
C SER A 368 -17.70 15.33 12.00
N LEU A 369 -17.12 14.28 12.59
CA LEU A 369 -15.74 13.88 12.35
C LEU A 369 -15.68 12.35 12.24
N THR A 370 -15.12 11.86 11.16
CA THR A 370 -14.96 10.43 10.88
C THR A 370 -13.49 10.12 10.60
N VAL A 371 -12.95 9.14 11.32
CA VAL A 371 -11.66 8.52 11.02
C VAL A 371 -11.94 7.29 10.16
N ASN A 372 -11.43 7.30 8.93
CA ASN A 372 -11.55 6.17 8.01
C ASN A 372 -10.24 5.36 8.09
N ASN A 373 -10.32 4.09 8.49
CA ASN A 373 -9.18 3.23 8.74
C ASN A 373 -8.61 2.62 7.46
N SER A 374 -8.24 3.46 6.51
CA SER A 374 -7.64 3.04 5.25
C SER A 374 -6.86 4.19 4.63
N THR A 375 -6.30 3.95 3.45
CA THR A 375 -5.80 5.02 2.58
C THR A 375 -6.92 5.53 1.67
N ASP A 376 -6.71 6.69 1.06
CA ASP A 376 -7.59 7.28 0.03
C ASP A 376 -6.78 7.62 -1.23
N PHE A 377 -5.79 6.77 -1.54
CA PHE A 377 -4.86 6.98 -2.64
C PHE A 377 -5.56 7.01 -4.00
N LEU A 378 -6.61 6.20 -4.19
CA LEU A 378 -7.29 6.07 -5.47
C LEU A 378 -8.27 7.22 -5.70
N THR A 379 -9.02 7.57 -4.65
CA THR A 379 -9.98 8.68 -4.66
C THR A 379 -9.97 9.39 -3.33
N ALA A 380 -9.54 10.65 -3.31
CA ALA A 380 -9.45 11.44 -2.08
C ALA A 380 -10.79 11.46 -1.31
N GLY A 381 -10.73 11.17 -0.01
CA GLY A 381 -11.91 11.09 0.86
C GLY A 381 -12.76 9.82 0.71
N VAL A 382 -12.33 8.85 -0.10
CA VAL A 382 -12.97 7.53 -0.25
C VAL A 382 -11.94 6.47 0.11
N ALA A 383 -12.28 5.58 1.03
CA ALA A 383 -11.38 4.52 1.46
C ALA A 383 -11.08 3.57 0.29
N ASP A 384 -9.79 3.23 0.09
CA ASP A 384 -9.33 2.28 -0.93
C ASP A 384 -9.71 0.82 -0.60
N GLY A 385 -10.40 0.61 0.53
CA GLY A 385 -10.93 -0.68 0.98
C GLY A 385 -10.44 -1.06 2.37
N VAL A 386 -10.21 -2.37 2.51
CA VAL A 386 -9.65 -3.13 3.63
C VAL A 386 -8.56 -2.39 4.43
N GLY A 387 -8.63 -2.43 5.76
CA GLY A 387 -7.81 -1.59 6.64
C GLY A 387 -6.91 -2.39 7.59
N THR A 388 -5.70 -1.90 7.87
CA THR A 388 -4.80 -2.54 8.86
C THR A 388 -4.98 -1.97 10.28
N LEU A 389 -5.47 -0.71 10.38
CA LEU A 389 -5.69 0.00 11.64
C LEU A 389 -7.15 -0.13 12.12
N ARG A 390 -7.35 -0.30 13.40
CA ARG A 390 -8.59 -0.14 14.15
C ARG A 390 -8.39 1.07 15.06
N SER A 391 -8.81 2.23 14.58
CA SER A 391 -8.57 3.47 15.33
C SER A 391 -9.55 3.66 16.51
N THR A 392 -9.20 4.60 17.37
CA THR A 392 -10.09 5.29 18.30
C THR A 392 -10.13 6.77 17.94
N LEU A 393 -11.23 7.44 18.29
CA LEU A 393 -11.40 8.89 18.15
C LEU A 393 -11.87 9.47 19.48
N MET A 394 -11.16 10.46 19.99
CA MET A 394 -11.52 11.20 21.21
C MET A 394 -11.48 12.71 20.95
N VAL A 395 -12.41 13.47 21.54
CA VAL A 395 -12.48 14.93 21.41
C VAL A 395 -12.24 15.56 22.78
N PHE A 396 -11.37 16.57 22.83
CA PHE A 396 -10.95 17.29 24.03
C PHE A 396 -11.23 18.79 23.88
N ASP A 397 -11.54 19.44 25.00
CA ASP A 397 -11.61 20.90 25.06
C ASP A 397 -10.21 21.55 25.16
N ALA A 398 -10.16 22.88 25.18
CA ALA A 398 -8.93 23.65 25.32
C ALA A 398 -8.15 23.43 26.63
N MET A 399 -8.77 22.81 27.64
CA MET A 399 -8.13 22.46 28.91
C MET A 399 -7.61 21.02 28.93
N GLY A 400 -7.80 20.26 27.85
CA GLY A 400 -7.45 18.84 27.75
C GLY A 400 -8.46 17.91 28.44
N THR A 401 -9.67 18.39 28.72
CA THR A 401 -10.77 17.55 29.24
C THR A 401 -11.45 16.86 28.07
N MET A 402 -11.59 15.54 28.12
CA MET A 402 -12.34 14.79 27.11
C MET A 402 -13.82 15.17 27.17
N VAL A 403 -14.35 15.67 26.06
CA VAL A 403 -15.75 16.08 25.90
C VAL A 403 -16.56 15.10 25.07
N GLY A 404 -15.91 14.23 24.30
CA GLY A 404 -16.58 13.28 23.43
C GLY A 404 -15.69 12.11 23.01
N MET A 405 -16.31 11.01 22.59
CA MET A 405 -15.65 9.83 22.06
C MET A 405 -16.41 9.37 20.81
N GLY A 406 -15.68 8.99 19.78
CA GLY A 406 -16.27 8.44 18.56
C GLY A 406 -16.85 7.05 18.78
N MET A 407 -17.88 6.73 18.01
CA MET A 407 -18.49 5.42 17.92
C MET A 407 -17.88 4.66 16.74
N GLU A 408 -17.34 3.48 17.04
CA GLU A 408 -16.82 2.55 16.05
C GLU A 408 -17.97 1.90 15.27
N ASP A 409 -17.80 1.74 13.96
CA ASP A 409 -18.72 0.99 13.12
C ASP A 409 -18.64 -0.53 13.37
N VAL A 410 -19.68 -1.28 13.00
CA VAL A 410 -19.67 -2.75 13.09
C VAL A 410 -18.57 -3.39 12.25
N SER A 411 -18.20 -2.76 11.13
CA SER A 411 -17.05 -3.16 10.33
C SER A 411 -15.73 -2.85 11.01
N THR A 412 -15.70 -2.00 12.03
CA THR A 412 -14.49 -1.43 12.64
C THR A 412 -13.64 -0.58 11.69
N LEU A 413 -14.02 -0.45 10.40
CA LEU A 413 -13.23 0.26 9.39
C LEU A 413 -13.36 1.79 9.47
N PHE A 414 -14.22 2.30 10.34
CA PHE A 414 -14.26 3.72 10.65
C PHE A 414 -14.79 3.97 12.06
N VAL A 415 -14.44 5.14 12.59
CA VAL A 415 -14.94 5.67 13.87
C VAL A 415 -15.49 7.05 13.62
N SER A 416 -16.71 7.31 14.08
CA SER A 416 -17.41 8.58 13.83
C SER A 416 -17.83 9.26 15.12
N TYR A 417 -17.68 10.58 15.18
CA TYR A 417 -18.11 11.44 16.26
C TYR A 417 -19.06 12.50 15.70
N SER A 418 -20.20 12.71 16.34
CA SER A 418 -21.04 13.86 16.04
C SER A 418 -21.79 14.39 17.24
N GLU A 419 -21.49 15.62 17.61
CA GLU A 419 -22.16 16.34 18.70
C GLU A 419 -22.15 17.84 18.44
N LEU A 420 -23.09 18.55 19.08
CA LEU A 420 -23.09 20.01 19.15
C LEU A 420 -22.16 20.46 20.28
N LEU A 421 -21.05 21.07 19.90
CA LEU A 421 -20.07 21.63 20.84
C LEU A 421 -20.36 23.12 21.06
N GLY A 422 -20.00 23.65 22.23
CA GLY A 422 -20.04 25.09 22.47
C GLY A 422 -18.93 25.82 21.70
N ALA A 423 -19.08 27.12 21.45
CA ALA A 423 -18.06 27.90 20.76
C ALA A 423 -16.70 27.81 21.48
N GLY A 424 -15.63 27.49 20.74
CA GLY A 424 -14.29 27.37 21.32
C GLY A 424 -13.32 26.53 20.50
N SER A 425 -12.11 26.41 21.03
CA SER A 425 -11.06 25.52 20.51
C SER A 425 -11.17 24.13 21.11
N TYR A 426 -11.03 23.13 20.25
CA TYR A 426 -11.08 21.72 20.59
C TYR A 426 -9.93 20.97 19.91
N PHE A 427 -9.72 19.75 20.36
CA PHE A 427 -8.72 18.85 19.83
C PHE A 427 -9.35 17.49 19.56
N ALA A 428 -9.09 16.91 18.40
CA ALA A 428 -9.37 15.52 18.10
C ALA A 428 -8.09 14.70 18.25
N LYS A 429 -8.19 13.54 18.90
CA LYS A 429 -7.11 12.57 19.03
C LYS A 429 -7.51 11.29 18.30
N VAL A 430 -6.69 10.90 17.34
CA VAL A 430 -6.75 9.59 16.67
C VAL A 430 -5.67 8.71 17.29
N GLY A 431 -6.00 7.48 17.64
CA GLY A 431 -5.03 6.52 18.17
C GLY A 431 -5.41 5.08 17.83
N SER A 432 -4.58 4.12 18.18
CA SER A 432 -4.87 2.68 18.04
C SER A 432 -5.81 2.17 19.14
N PHE A 433 -6.57 1.11 18.86
CA PHE A 433 -7.32 0.33 19.85
C PHE A 433 -6.42 -0.50 20.77
N GLY A 434 -5.15 -0.67 20.38
CA GLY A 434 -4.11 -1.32 21.17
C GLY A 434 -3.85 -2.77 20.79
N GLY A 435 -3.88 -3.09 19.50
CA GLY A 435 -3.65 -4.45 19.02
C GLY A 435 -4.88 -5.33 19.13
N HIS A 436 -4.68 -6.60 18.80
CA HIS A 436 -5.70 -7.63 18.93
C HIS A 436 -5.07 -8.96 19.33
N GLU A 437 -5.68 -9.69 20.26
CA GLU A 437 -5.27 -11.06 20.61
C GLU A 437 -6.15 -12.04 19.85
N GLN A 438 -5.53 -13.01 19.17
CA GLN A 438 -6.26 -13.98 18.35
C GLN A 438 -7.34 -14.70 19.18
N ASP A 439 -8.61 -14.59 18.77
CA ASP A 439 -9.76 -15.15 19.52
C ASP A 439 -10.09 -16.58 19.06
N SER A 440 -9.05 -17.37 18.75
CA SER A 440 -9.21 -18.78 18.38
C SER A 440 -8.68 -19.68 19.48
N SER A 441 -9.60 -20.38 20.16
CA SER A 441 -9.23 -21.43 21.10
C SER A 441 -8.67 -22.70 20.44
N ALA A 442 -8.75 -22.80 19.11
CA ALA A 442 -8.28 -23.95 18.34
C ALA A 442 -6.77 -23.91 18.07
N PHE A 443 -6.18 -22.71 18.06
CA PHE A 443 -4.79 -22.48 17.71
C PHE A 443 -4.01 -21.89 18.88
N ASN A 444 -2.69 -21.94 18.79
CA ASN A 444 -1.83 -21.27 19.73
C ASN A 444 -2.08 -19.75 19.70
N ALA A 445 -1.89 -19.11 20.85
CA ALA A 445 -2.12 -17.68 20.99
C ALA A 445 -1.21 -16.87 20.06
N ALA A 446 -1.78 -15.85 19.43
CA ALA A 446 -1.04 -14.86 18.67
C ALA A 446 -1.59 -13.46 18.93
N GLN A 447 -0.81 -12.47 18.55
CA GLN A 447 -1.14 -11.07 18.72
C GLN A 447 -0.94 -10.32 17.40
N TYR A 448 -1.84 -9.39 17.10
CA TYR A 448 -1.81 -8.58 15.90
C TYR A 448 -1.47 -7.15 16.23
N PHE A 449 -0.62 -6.56 15.40
CA PHE A 449 -0.36 -5.13 15.45
C PHE A 449 -1.53 -4.36 14.88
N ASP A 450 -1.90 -3.30 15.59
CA ASP A 450 -2.95 -2.39 15.21
C ASP A 450 -2.35 -1.06 14.75
N MET A 451 -1.68 -1.14 13.59
CA MET A 451 -0.97 -0.04 12.96
C MET A 451 -1.44 0.14 11.52
N GLY A 452 -1.39 1.36 11.01
CA GLY A 452 -1.84 1.64 9.65
C GLY A 452 -2.22 3.09 9.42
N ALA A 453 -2.60 3.35 8.18
CA ALA A 453 -3.05 4.68 7.77
C ALA A 453 -4.52 4.94 8.14
N PHE A 454 -4.83 6.21 8.25
CA PHE A 454 -6.18 6.74 8.27
C PHE A 454 -6.28 8.05 7.50
N PHE A 455 -7.50 8.45 7.19
CA PHE A 455 -7.81 9.82 6.77
C PHE A 455 -9.11 10.32 7.41
N LEU A 456 -9.18 11.63 7.59
CA LEU A 456 -10.31 12.32 8.22
C LEU A 456 -11.31 12.83 7.18
N THR A 457 -12.59 12.63 7.46
CA THR A 457 -13.69 13.32 6.78
C THR A 457 -14.61 13.94 7.83
N GLY A 458 -15.35 14.99 7.47
CA GLY A 458 -16.16 15.69 8.45
C GLY A 458 -16.66 17.04 8.00
N SER A 459 -17.59 17.60 8.78
CA SER A 459 -18.23 18.88 8.51
C SER A 459 -18.70 19.57 9.80
N GLY A 460 -19.20 20.80 9.67
CA GLY A 460 -19.77 21.58 10.78
C GLY A 460 -18.76 22.45 11.51
N PHE A 461 -17.51 22.54 11.01
CA PHE A 461 -16.44 23.34 11.61
C PHE A 461 -16.57 24.84 11.33
N ASP A 462 -17.80 25.37 11.35
CA ASP A 462 -18.10 26.76 11.00
C ASP A 462 -17.20 27.72 11.77
N VAL A 463 -16.22 28.25 11.03
CA VAL A 463 -15.48 29.44 11.40
C VAL A 463 -16.25 30.58 10.76
N ALA A 464 -17.27 31.08 11.45
CA ALA A 464 -17.88 32.36 11.11
C ALA A 464 -16.75 33.32 10.78
N ALA A 465 -16.69 33.80 9.53
CA ALA A 465 -15.57 34.58 9.02
C ALA A 465 -15.21 35.63 10.07
N VAL A 466 -14.06 35.49 10.72
CA VAL A 466 -13.60 36.46 11.72
C VAL A 466 -13.69 37.80 11.01
N PRO A 467 -14.54 38.75 11.46
CA PRO A 467 -14.72 40.00 10.74
C PRO A 467 -13.34 40.60 10.56
N GLU A 468 -12.88 40.72 9.32
CA GLU A 468 -11.48 41.06 9.09
C GLU A 468 -11.11 42.28 9.93
N PRO A 469 -9.97 42.25 10.66
CA PRO A 469 -9.55 43.36 11.52
C PRO A 469 -9.54 44.73 10.81
N GLY A 470 -9.49 44.74 9.47
CA GLY A 470 -9.54 45.91 8.61
C GLY A 470 -10.81 46.76 8.70
N THR A 471 -11.95 46.24 9.17
CA THR A 471 -13.21 47.01 9.16
C THR A 471 -13.42 47.83 10.45
N LEU A 472 -12.82 47.43 11.57
CA LEU A 472 -12.90 48.18 12.83
C LEU A 472 -11.94 49.39 12.88
N VAL A 473 -10.82 49.35 12.15
CA VAL A 473 -9.87 50.48 12.12
C VAL A 473 -10.42 51.66 11.29
N LEU A 474 -11.18 51.40 10.22
CA LEU A 474 -11.76 52.48 9.38
C LEU A 474 -12.92 53.23 10.07
N LEU A 475 -13.66 52.59 10.98
CA LEU A 475 -14.67 53.27 11.80
C LEU A 475 -14.05 54.16 12.88
N ALA A 476 -12.89 53.77 13.44
CA ALA A 476 -12.16 54.60 14.41
C ALA A 476 -11.49 55.82 13.74
N VAL A 477 -10.94 55.67 12.54
CA VAL A 477 -10.29 56.78 11.81
C VAL A 477 -11.32 57.71 11.14
N GLY A 478 -12.46 57.18 10.66
CA GLY A 478 -13.56 57.97 10.12
C GLY A 478 -14.33 58.79 11.16
N GLY A 479 -14.48 58.27 12.39
CA GLY A 479 -15.13 58.98 13.50
C GLY A 479 -14.35 60.20 14.00
N LEU A 480 -13.01 60.13 14.00
CA LEU A 480 -12.14 61.25 14.41
C LEU A 480 -12.14 62.41 13.39
N ALA A 481 -12.40 62.13 12.10
CA ALA A 481 -12.52 63.18 11.09
C ALA A 481 -13.84 63.97 11.18
N LEU A 482 -14.92 63.38 11.73
CA LEU A 482 -16.23 64.03 11.84
C LEU A 482 -16.43 64.84 13.12
N VAL A 483 -15.72 64.55 14.21
CA VAL A 483 -15.82 65.33 15.46
C VAL A 483 -15.09 66.68 15.37
N ARG A 484 -14.16 66.87 14.42
CA ARG A 484 -13.35 68.10 14.33
C ARG A 484 -13.97 69.24 13.50
N ARG A 485 -15.19 69.10 12.96
CA ARG A 485 -15.79 70.08 12.01
C ARG A 485 -17.01 70.88 12.51
N ARG A 486 -17.22 70.99 13.83
CA ARG A 486 -18.23 71.89 14.44
C ARG A 486 -17.60 72.88 15.43
N ARG A 487 -16.74 73.79 14.95
CA ARG A 487 -16.47 75.09 15.60
C ARG A 487 -15.99 76.10 14.54
N SER A 488 -16.93 76.85 14.00
CA SER A 488 -16.75 78.18 13.40
C SER A 488 -18.12 78.81 13.23
#